data_AF-A0A925Y9P5-F1
#
_entry.id   AF-A0A925Y9P5-F1
#
_cell.length_a   1.000
_cell.length_b   1.000
_cell.length_c   1.000
_cell.angle_alpha   90.00
_cell.angle_beta   90.00
_cell.angle_gamma   90.00
#
_symmetry.space_group_name_H-M   'P 1'
#
loop_
_entity.id
_entity.type
_entity.pdbx_description
1 polymer ?
#
loop_
_entity_poly.entity_id
_entity_poly.type
_entity_poly.pdbx_seq_one_letter_code
_entity_poly.pdbx_strand_id
1 'polypeptide(L)'
;MDPRPDPSTDGSVDAGSFARGGEAETIARLTAVIAEQAHAFEAQALAFARSQSIFKRASAAARLGLWECDLSDQSLTWSDGVYDLFDIPRDETLDREAMLDLYTPESLSLLEVLRAKAIEKLTGFTLDAKIVSLQGRRRWIRITATV
;
A
#
# COMPACT_ATOMS: atom_id res chain seq x y z
N MET A 1 77.64 45.61 15.32
CA MET A 1 77.51 44.48 16.25
C MET A 1 76.06 44.51 16.71
N ASP A 2 75.26 43.61 16.14
CA ASP A 2 73.83 43.40 16.40
C ASP A 2 73.72 42.12 17.25
N PRO A 3 72.84 42.04 18.26
CA PRO A 3 71.61 41.23 18.10
C PRO A 3 70.43 41.77 18.96
N ARG A 4 69.16 41.38 18.90
CA ARG A 4 68.27 40.46 18.13
C ARG A 4 66.82 40.88 18.53
N PRO A 5 65.79 40.67 17.69
CA PRO A 5 64.40 40.92 18.07
C PRO A 5 63.80 39.70 18.80
N ASP A 6 63.01 39.93 19.85
CA ASP A 6 62.24 38.88 20.54
C ASP A 6 60.78 38.90 20.02
N PRO A 7 60.25 37.78 19.49
CA PRO A 7 58.96 37.78 18.84
C PRO A 7 57.82 37.67 19.85
N SER A 8 57.02 38.73 19.92
CA SER A 8 55.62 38.62 20.35
C SER A 8 54.85 37.88 19.25
N THR A 9 54.61 36.58 19.42
CA THR A 9 53.58 35.88 18.67
C THR A 9 52.79 34.99 19.61
N ASP A 10 51.67 35.55 20.07
CA ASP A 10 50.53 34.84 20.61
C ASP A 10 50.09 33.76 19.60
N GLY A 11 50.29 32.50 20.00
CA GLY A 11 49.99 31.32 19.22
C GLY A 11 49.02 30.42 19.97
N SER A 12 47.94 30.97 20.53
CA SER A 12 46.79 30.15 20.91
C SER A 12 46.11 29.67 19.63
N VAL A 13 46.54 28.50 19.14
CA VAL A 13 45.82 27.80 18.08
C VAL A 13 44.54 27.28 18.72
N ASP A 14 43.44 27.95 18.41
CA ASP A 14 42.10 27.69 18.90
C ASP A 14 41.65 26.27 18.53
N ALA A 15 41.85 25.32 19.44
CA ALA A 15 41.35 23.94 19.33
C ALA A 15 39.81 23.90 19.21
N GLY A 16 39.11 24.97 19.57
CA GLY A 16 37.67 25.11 19.39
C GLY A 16 37.23 25.39 17.95
N SER A 17 38.12 25.87 17.08
CA SER A 17 37.82 26.21 15.69
C SER A 17 37.75 24.97 14.78
N PHE A 18 38.63 23.99 15.01
CA PHE A 18 38.66 22.74 14.24
C PHE A 18 37.47 21.81 14.55
N ALA A 19 37.00 21.77 15.81
CA ALA A 19 35.82 20.99 16.19
C ALA A 19 34.53 21.58 15.58
N ARG A 20 34.36 22.91 15.62
CA ARG A 20 33.22 23.60 14.99
C ARG A 20 33.20 23.47 13.47
N GLY A 21 34.37 23.43 12.83
CA GLY A 21 34.48 23.20 11.38
C GLY A 21 33.96 21.82 10.96
N GLY A 22 34.34 20.77 11.70
CA GLY A 22 33.89 19.40 11.43
C GLY A 22 32.41 19.17 11.75
N GLU A 23 31.88 19.83 12.78
CA GLU A 23 30.44 19.83 13.10
C GLU A 23 29.63 20.54 12.01
N ALA A 24 30.06 21.72 11.57
CA ALA A 24 29.37 22.46 10.51
C ALA A 24 29.37 21.71 9.18
N GLU A 25 30.49 21.06 8.81
CA GLU A 25 30.58 20.23 7.61
C GLU A 25 29.69 18.98 7.72
N THR A 26 29.65 18.36 8.90
CA THR A 26 28.78 17.19 9.14
C THR A 26 27.30 17.59 9.07
N ILE A 27 26.91 18.73 9.66
CA ILE A 27 25.55 19.26 9.59
C ILE A 27 25.18 19.59 8.14
N ALA A 28 26.08 20.24 7.38
CA ALA A 28 25.83 20.56 5.97
C ALA A 28 25.65 19.29 5.13
N ARG A 29 26.49 18.28 5.33
CA ARG A 29 26.39 16.98 4.65
C ARG A 29 25.09 16.26 5.00
N LEU A 30 24.72 16.20 6.27
CA LEU A 30 23.48 15.57 6.71
C LEU A 30 22.24 16.33 6.18
N THR A 31 22.28 17.66 6.16
CA THR A 31 21.20 18.49 5.60
C THR A 31 21.01 18.21 4.11
N ALA A 32 22.11 18.11 3.35
CA ALA A 32 22.05 17.76 1.93
C ALA A 32 21.44 16.36 1.72
N VAL A 33 21.84 15.37 2.51
CA VAL A 33 21.28 14.01 2.44
C VAL A 33 19.80 13.98 2.80
N ILE A 34 19.37 14.71 3.84
CA ILE A 34 17.95 14.79 4.24
C ILE A 34 17.12 15.45 3.14
N ALA A 35 17.61 16.54 2.54
CA ALA A 35 16.91 17.21 1.45
C ALA A 35 16.77 16.30 0.22
N GLU A 36 17.83 15.56 -0.14
CA GLU A 36 17.78 14.58 -1.23
C GLU A 36 16.79 13.45 -0.94
N GLN A 37 16.79 12.91 0.29
CA GLN A 37 15.83 11.88 0.70
C GLN A 37 14.39 12.39 0.70
N ALA A 38 14.15 13.63 1.14
CA ALA A 38 12.82 14.23 1.12
C ALA A 38 12.29 14.35 -0.33
N HIS A 39 13.12 14.82 -1.25
CA HIS A 39 12.75 14.88 -2.67
C HIS A 39 12.49 13.49 -3.27
N ALA A 40 13.31 12.48 -2.92
CA ALA A 40 13.09 11.11 -3.36
C ALA A 40 11.77 10.53 -2.83
N PHE A 41 11.45 10.79 -1.57
CA PHE A 41 10.19 10.35 -0.96
C PHE A 41 8.98 11.03 -1.61
N GLU A 42 9.03 12.34 -1.84
CA GLU A 42 7.97 13.07 -2.55
C GLU A 42 7.76 12.54 -3.97
N ALA A 43 8.85 12.32 -4.71
CA ALA A 43 8.78 11.76 -6.05
C ALA A 43 8.16 10.35 -6.06
N GLN A 44 8.51 9.51 -5.08
CA GLN A 44 7.93 8.18 -4.92
C GLN A 44 6.44 8.26 -4.55
N ALA A 45 6.06 9.16 -3.65
CA ALA A 45 4.67 9.37 -3.25
C ALA A 45 3.81 9.82 -4.44
N LEU A 46 4.31 10.75 -5.26
CA LEU A 46 3.64 11.21 -6.47
C LEU A 46 3.52 10.10 -7.52
N ALA A 47 4.58 9.31 -7.72
CA ALA A 47 4.56 8.18 -8.64
C ALA A 47 3.55 7.12 -8.19
N PHE A 48 3.51 6.82 -6.89
CA PHE A 48 2.56 5.89 -6.29
C PHE A 48 1.11 6.38 -6.42
N ALA A 49 0.84 7.66 -6.10
CA ALA A 49 -0.48 8.27 -6.25
C ALA A 49 -0.94 8.26 -7.72
N ARG A 50 -0.04 8.54 -8.66
CA ARG A 50 -0.34 8.44 -10.10
C ARG A 50 -0.67 7.01 -10.50
N SER A 51 0.11 6.03 -10.05
CA SER A 51 -0.14 4.61 -10.34
C SER A 51 -1.50 4.16 -9.80
N GLN A 52 -1.82 4.50 -8.56
CA GLN A 52 -3.13 4.23 -7.97
C GLN A 52 -4.27 4.87 -8.76
N SER A 53 -4.12 6.13 -9.17
CA SER A 53 -5.14 6.81 -9.98
C SER A 53 -5.36 6.14 -11.34
N ILE A 54 -4.29 5.69 -12.00
CA ILE A 54 -4.39 4.98 -13.28
C ILE A 54 -5.08 3.65 -13.07
N PHE A 55 -4.64 2.89 -12.06
CA PHE A 55 -5.23 1.60 -11.70
C PHE A 55 -6.72 1.74 -11.40
N LYS A 56 -7.12 2.69 -10.55
CA LYS A 56 -8.53 2.94 -10.19
C LYS A 56 -9.40 3.24 -11.41
N ARG A 57 -8.88 4.03 -12.37
CA ARG A 57 -9.61 4.34 -13.60
C ARG A 57 -9.71 3.13 -14.53
N ALA A 58 -8.61 2.37 -14.66
CA ALA A 58 -8.58 1.17 -15.50
C ALA A 58 -9.49 0.06 -14.94
N SER A 59 -9.45 -0.18 -13.63
CA SER A 59 -10.31 -1.17 -12.98
C SER A 59 -11.78 -0.81 -13.08
N ALA A 60 -12.14 0.47 -12.87
CA ALA A 60 -13.51 0.95 -13.07
C ALA A 60 -13.98 0.77 -14.52
N ALA A 61 -13.16 1.14 -15.51
CA ALA A 61 -13.50 0.98 -16.92
C ALA A 61 -13.67 -0.50 -17.33
N ALA A 62 -12.84 -1.38 -16.77
CA ALA A 62 -12.91 -2.82 -16.99
C ALA A 62 -13.97 -3.52 -16.10
N ARG A 63 -14.63 -2.79 -15.19
CA ARG A 63 -15.57 -3.31 -14.18
C ARG A 63 -14.94 -4.44 -13.35
N LEU A 64 -13.66 -4.28 -13.05
CA LEU A 64 -12.88 -5.21 -12.23
C LEU A 64 -13.02 -4.84 -10.75
N GLY A 65 -13.39 -5.84 -9.95
CA GLY A 65 -13.32 -5.78 -8.50
C GLY A 65 -12.11 -6.55 -7.98
N LEU A 66 -11.49 -6.05 -6.93
CA LEU A 66 -10.48 -6.77 -6.15
C LEU A 66 -11.09 -7.05 -4.78
N TRP A 67 -10.83 -8.24 -4.28
CA TRP A 67 -11.26 -8.66 -2.95
C TRP A 67 -10.12 -9.42 -2.29
N GLU A 68 -10.04 -9.26 -0.99
CA GLU A 68 -9.14 -9.99 -0.11
C GLU A 68 -9.97 -10.52 1.06
N CYS A 69 -9.59 -11.68 1.57
CA CYS A 69 -10.18 -12.30 2.75
C CYS A 69 -9.04 -12.71 3.66
N ASP A 70 -8.97 -12.13 4.86
CA ASP A 70 -8.08 -12.63 5.89
C ASP A 70 -8.64 -13.98 6.38
N LEU A 71 -7.85 -15.04 6.32
CA LEU A 71 -8.31 -16.37 6.70
C LEU A 71 -8.33 -16.59 8.22
N SER A 72 -7.61 -15.76 8.99
CA SER A 72 -7.54 -15.86 10.44
C SER A 72 -8.82 -15.39 11.12
N ASP A 73 -9.43 -14.32 10.62
CA ASP A 73 -10.64 -13.72 11.18
C ASP A 73 -11.82 -13.61 10.19
N GLN A 74 -11.64 -14.06 8.95
CA GLN A 74 -12.64 -14.00 7.88
C GLN A 74 -13.02 -12.58 7.43
N SER A 75 -12.24 -11.56 7.80
CA SER A 75 -12.48 -10.17 7.39
C SER A 75 -12.30 -9.99 5.89
N LEU A 76 -13.18 -9.19 5.28
CA LEU A 76 -13.16 -8.91 3.85
C LEU A 76 -12.66 -7.49 3.59
N THR A 77 -11.76 -7.36 2.62
CA THR A 77 -11.35 -6.06 2.08
C THR A 77 -11.69 -6.02 0.60
N TRP A 78 -12.54 -5.07 0.20
CA TRP A 78 -13.04 -4.95 -1.16
C TRP A 78 -12.63 -3.63 -1.81
N SER A 79 -12.32 -3.68 -3.10
CA SER A 79 -12.19 -2.47 -3.90
C SER A 79 -13.54 -1.92 -4.32
N ASP A 80 -13.53 -0.66 -4.77
CA ASP A 80 -14.68 0.05 -5.31
C ASP A 80 -15.52 -0.78 -6.29
N GLY A 81 -14.88 -1.57 -7.14
CA GLY A 81 -15.55 -2.37 -8.15
C GLY A 81 -16.39 -3.52 -7.59
N VAL A 82 -16.01 -4.10 -6.43
CA VAL A 82 -16.78 -5.19 -5.82
C VAL A 82 -18.05 -4.64 -5.16
N TYR A 83 -17.96 -3.51 -4.46
CA TYR A 83 -19.13 -2.81 -3.93
C TYR A 83 -20.15 -2.51 -5.04
N ASP A 84 -19.69 -1.97 -6.17
CA ASP A 84 -20.53 -1.67 -7.33
C ASP A 84 -21.10 -2.97 -7.98
N LEU A 85 -20.41 -4.11 -7.86
CA LEU A 85 -20.85 -5.40 -8.37
C LEU A 85 -22.00 -6.01 -7.55
N PHE A 86 -21.97 -5.81 -6.23
CA PHE A 86 -23.01 -6.29 -5.31
C PHE A 86 -24.07 -5.23 -4.98
N ASP A 87 -23.93 -4.01 -5.51
CA ASP A 87 -24.79 -2.86 -5.22
C ASP A 87 -24.84 -2.49 -3.73
N ILE A 88 -23.68 -2.57 -3.06
CA ILE A 88 -23.54 -2.33 -1.62
C ILE A 88 -22.97 -0.93 -1.38
N PRO A 89 -23.57 -0.15 -0.46
CA PRO A 89 -23.00 1.12 0.00
C PRO A 89 -21.59 0.96 0.58
N ARG A 90 -20.75 1.98 0.45
CA ARG A 90 -19.32 1.91 0.81
C ARG A 90 -19.06 2.06 2.32
N ASP A 91 -20.08 2.52 3.03
CA ASP A 91 -20.16 2.68 4.48
C ASP A 91 -20.75 1.44 5.17
N GLU A 92 -21.22 0.46 4.40
CA GLU A 92 -21.72 -0.80 4.93
C GLU A 92 -20.56 -1.62 5.51
N THR A 93 -20.79 -2.24 6.68
CA THR A 93 -19.80 -3.16 7.25
C THR A 93 -19.83 -4.47 6.46
N LEU A 94 -18.66 -4.92 6.00
CA LEU A 94 -18.55 -6.20 5.30
C LEU A 94 -18.60 -7.35 6.30
N ASP A 95 -19.70 -8.10 6.28
CA ASP A 95 -19.79 -9.41 6.92
C ASP A 95 -19.77 -10.51 5.87
N ARG A 96 -18.82 -11.44 5.99
CA ARG A 96 -18.64 -12.50 5.00
C ARG A 96 -19.88 -13.36 4.85
N GLU A 97 -20.54 -13.73 5.95
CA GLU A 97 -21.71 -14.60 5.91
C GLU A 97 -22.87 -13.91 5.18
N ALA A 98 -23.16 -12.66 5.51
CA ALA A 98 -24.15 -11.85 4.79
C ALA A 98 -23.81 -11.69 3.29
N MET A 99 -22.54 -11.59 2.92
CA MET A 99 -22.14 -11.49 1.51
C MET A 99 -22.35 -12.80 0.75
N LEU A 100 -22.27 -13.95 1.41
CA LEU A 100 -22.50 -15.26 0.80
C LEU A 100 -23.99 -15.48 0.48
N ASP A 101 -24.91 -14.86 1.22
CA ASP A 101 -26.35 -14.93 0.95
C ASP A 101 -26.74 -14.29 -0.40
N LEU A 102 -25.87 -13.46 -0.96
CA LEU A 102 -26.05 -12.87 -2.29
C LEU A 102 -25.74 -13.85 -3.42
N TYR A 103 -25.21 -15.04 -3.14
CA TYR A 103 -24.96 -16.08 -4.13
C TYR A 103 -26.18 -16.98 -4.31
N THR A 104 -26.39 -17.51 -5.52
CA THR A 104 -27.40 -18.58 -5.67
C THR A 104 -26.94 -19.84 -4.93
N PRO A 105 -27.85 -20.70 -4.44
CA PRO A 105 -27.48 -21.91 -3.70
C PRO A 105 -26.47 -22.80 -4.43
N GLU A 106 -26.59 -22.93 -5.75
CA GLU A 106 -25.67 -23.73 -6.56
C GLU A 106 -24.28 -23.09 -6.64
N SER A 107 -24.23 -21.76 -6.80
CA SER A 107 -22.97 -21.02 -6.89
C SER A 107 -22.23 -20.99 -5.55
N LEU A 108 -22.98 -20.83 -4.46
CA LEU A 108 -22.46 -20.85 -3.09
C LEU A 108 -21.86 -22.21 -2.75
N SER A 109 -22.58 -23.29 -3.04
CA SER A 109 -22.10 -24.66 -2.79
C SER A 109 -20.78 -24.93 -3.51
N LEU A 110 -20.67 -24.49 -4.76
CA LEU A 110 -19.45 -24.65 -5.55
C LEU A 110 -18.30 -23.77 -5.03
N LEU A 111 -18.60 -22.53 -4.63
CA LEU A 111 -17.62 -21.62 -4.05
C LEU A 111 -17.01 -22.21 -2.77
N GLU A 112 -17.82 -22.73 -1.85
CA GLU A 112 -17.33 -23.30 -0.59
C GLU A 112 -16.44 -24.53 -0.82
N VAL A 113 -16.80 -25.41 -1.75
CA VAL A 113 -15.98 -26.58 -2.11
C VAL A 113 -14.63 -26.15 -2.71
N LEU A 114 -14.63 -25.21 -3.65
CA LEU A 114 -13.41 -24.72 -4.29
C LEU A 114 -12.53 -23.97 -3.30
N ARG A 115 -13.12 -23.14 -2.45
CA ARG A 115 -12.42 -22.39 -1.40
C ARG A 115 -11.77 -23.32 -0.38
N ALA A 116 -12.50 -24.30 0.15
CA ALA A 116 -11.96 -25.24 1.13
C ALA A 116 -10.73 -25.98 0.58
N LYS A 117 -10.82 -26.46 -0.67
CA LYS A 117 -9.71 -27.12 -1.36
C LYS A 117 -8.53 -26.17 -1.62
N ALA A 118 -8.80 -24.93 -1.99
CA ALA A 118 -7.76 -23.92 -2.23
C ALA A 118 -6.98 -23.62 -0.95
N ILE A 119 -7.68 -23.47 0.18
CA ILE A 119 -7.08 -23.23 1.50
C ILE A 119 -6.26 -24.43 1.96
N GLU A 120 -6.83 -25.64 1.89
CA GLU A 120 -6.15 -26.89 2.29
C GLU A 120 -4.82 -27.08 1.53
N LYS A 121 -4.79 -26.70 0.25
CA LYS A 121 -3.65 -26.97 -0.64
C LYS A 121 -2.73 -25.77 -0.84
N LEU A 122 -3.05 -24.60 -0.29
CA LEU A 122 -2.35 -23.33 -0.56
C LEU A 122 -2.24 -23.06 -2.07
N THR A 123 -3.40 -23.13 -2.74
CA THR A 123 -3.53 -22.94 -4.19
C THR A 123 -4.61 -21.91 -4.50
N GLY A 124 -4.83 -21.62 -5.79
CA GLY A 124 -5.93 -20.78 -6.24
C GLY A 124 -7.12 -21.55 -6.81
N PHE A 125 -8.21 -20.80 -7.05
CA PHE A 125 -9.37 -21.28 -7.77
C PHE A 125 -9.91 -20.23 -8.73
N THR A 126 -10.71 -20.67 -9.69
CA THR A 126 -11.53 -19.80 -10.54
C THR A 126 -12.92 -20.39 -10.67
N LEU A 127 -13.94 -19.53 -10.57
CA LEU A 127 -15.34 -19.89 -10.56
C LEU A 127 -16.16 -18.84 -11.30
N ASP A 128 -17.09 -19.28 -12.16
CA ASP A 128 -18.20 -18.46 -12.62
C ASP A 128 -19.40 -18.67 -11.70
N ALA A 129 -19.84 -17.61 -11.03
CA ALA A 129 -20.91 -17.64 -10.04
C ALA A 129 -22.09 -16.76 -10.47
N LYS A 130 -23.30 -17.23 -10.18
CA LYS A 130 -24.51 -16.39 -10.22
C LYS A 130 -24.71 -15.74 -8.87
N ILE A 131 -24.95 -14.43 -8.89
CA ILE A 131 -25.29 -13.64 -7.72
C ILE A 131 -26.60 -12.88 -7.94
N VAL A 132 -27.24 -12.51 -6.83
CA VAL A 132 -28.32 -11.55 -6.74
C VAL A 132 -27.78 -10.39 -5.92
N SER A 133 -27.62 -9.22 -6.53
CA SER A 133 -27.14 -8.03 -5.82
C SER A 133 -28.13 -7.59 -4.74
N LEU A 134 -27.73 -6.68 -3.85
CA LEU A 134 -28.60 -6.16 -2.79
C LEU A 134 -29.86 -5.47 -3.36
N GLN A 135 -29.78 -4.96 -4.59
CA GLN A 135 -30.90 -4.37 -5.34
C GLN A 135 -31.74 -5.42 -6.11
N GLY A 136 -31.53 -6.72 -5.86
CA GLY A 136 -32.26 -7.81 -6.50
C GLY A 136 -31.82 -8.13 -7.94
N ARG A 137 -30.72 -7.57 -8.42
CA ARG A 137 -30.29 -7.75 -9.82
C ARG A 137 -29.49 -9.04 -9.96
N ARG A 138 -29.93 -9.92 -10.86
CA ARG A 138 -29.22 -11.17 -11.19
C ARG A 138 -28.02 -10.87 -12.08
N ARG A 139 -26.84 -11.35 -11.70
CA ARG A 139 -25.58 -11.15 -12.44
C ARG A 139 -24.78 -12.45 -12.47
N TRP A 140 -23.98 -12.59 -13.52
CA TRP A 140 -22.89 -13.56 -13.56
C TRP A 140 -21.58 -12.84 -13.28
N ILE A 141 -20.77 -13.43 -12.42
CA ILE A 141 -19.46 -12.91 -12.03
C ILE A 141 -18.43 -14.01 -12.19
N ARG A 142 -17.19 -13.65 -12.52
CA ARG A 142 -16.05 -14.55 -12.45
C ARG A 142 -15.21 -14.16 -11.24
N ILE A 143 -14.93 -15.14 -10.40
CA ILE A 143 -14.10 -15.01 -9.21
C ILE A 143 -12.82 -15.79 -9.46
N THR A 144 -11.69 -15.14 -9.27
CA THR A 144 -10.38 -15.77 -9.25
C THR A 144 -9.72 -15.39 -7.94
N ALA A 145 -9.17 -16.39 -7.24
CA ALA A 145 -8.49 -16.22 -5.96
C ALA A 145 -7.24 -17.08 -5.91
N THR A 146 -6.28 -16.65 -5.11
CA THR A 146 -5.12 -17.44 -4.69
C THR A 146 -5.01 -17.33 -3.18
N VAL A 147 -4.69 -18.44 -2.52
CA VAL A 147 -4.43 -18.51 -1.08
C VAL A 147 -2.94 -18.32 -0.81
#